data_AF-A0A963K1W2-F1
#
_entry.id   AF-A0A963K1W2-F1
#
_cell.length_a   1.000
_cell.length_b   1.000
_cell.length_c   1.000
_cell.angle_alpha   90.00
_cell.angle_beta   90.00
_cell.angle_gamma   90.00
#
_symmetry.space_group_name_H-M   'P 1'
#
loop_
_entity.id
_entity.type
_entity.pdbx_description
1 polymer ?
#
loop_
_entity_poly.entity_id
_entity_poly.type
_entity_poly.pdbx_seq_one_letter_code
_entity_poly.pdbx_strand_id
1 'polypeptide(L)'
;ALVERLTVMENVLSGRLGYVPFWRSFLRRYPQADVDKAFALLERVGLAEHADKRADELSGGQRQRVGIARALEQDPELLLIDEPTASLDPKTSRQIMRLIREICEERSLPAVINIHDVLLARMFVDRIIGLTAGEVVFDGPPAELDDAVLTRIYGAEDWTAMQTAAAEDAEDAEDAAAAHGGHVRRAAEGERPEERLAGLA
;
A
#
# COMPACT_ATOMS: atom_id res chain seq x y z
N ALA A 1 -15.41 -3.52 -2.50
CA ALA A 1 -15.49 -4.20 -1.19
C ALA A 1 -15.29 -5.70 -1.35
N LEU A 2 -14.50 -6.32 -0.45
CA LEU A 2 -14.36 -7.78 -0.37
C LEU A 2 -15.59 -8.39 0.32
N VAL A 3 -15.84 -9.67 0.07
CA VAL A 3 -16.87 -10.43 0.79
C VAL A 3 -16.22 -11.08 2.00
N GLU A 4 -16.51 -10.56 3.18
CA GLU A 4 -15.89 -10.95 4.46
C GLU A 4 -16.00 -12.45 4.78
N ARG A 5 -17.13 -13.06 4.41
CA ARG A 5 -17.40 -14.48 4.66
C ARG A 5 -16.69 -15.43 3.70
N LEU A 6 -16.08 -14.91 2.65
CA LEU A 6 -15.36 -15.71 1.65
C LEU A 6 -13.87 -15.72 1.96
N THR A 7 -13.20 -16.78 1.52
CA THR A 7 -11.74 -16.86 1.63
C THR A 7 -11.07 -15.85 0.71
N VAL A 8 -9.76 -15.64 0.91
CA VAL A 8 -8.92 -14.84 0.01
C VAL A 8 -9.02 -15.36 -1.42
N MET A 9 -8.87 -16.68 -1.61
CA MET A 9 -8.95 -17.31 -2.92
C MET A 9 -10.31 -17.08 -3.58
N GLU A 10 -11.40 -17.27 -2.83
CA GLU A 10 -12.75 -17.04 -3.33
C GLU A 10 -12.98 -15.57 -3.71
N ASN A 11 -12.43 -14.64 -2.93
CA ASN A 11 -12.48 -13.22 -3.25
C ASN A 11 -11.72 -12.88 -4.53
N VAL A 12 -10.53 -13.46 -4.76
CA VAL A 12 -9.77 -13.25 -6.00
C VAL A 12 -10.51 -13.84 -7.20
N LEU A 13 -10.93 -15.11 -7.10
CA LEU A 13 -11.69 -15.79 -8.16
C LEU A 13 -13.02 -15.11 -8.46
N SER A 14 -13.60 -14.39 -7.49
CA SER A 14 -14.80 -13.60 -7.74
C SER A 14 -14.60 -12.49 -8.79
N GLY A 15 -13.35 -12.12 -9.10
CA GLY A 15 -13.01 -11.27 -10.24
C GLY A 15 -13.48 -11.86 -11.58
N ARG A 16 -13.47 -13.19 -11.73
CA ARG A 16 -13.88 -13.89 -12.96
C ARG A 16 -15.39 -14.06 -13.13
N LEU A 17 -16.22 -13.67 -12.15
CA LEU A 17 -17.66 -13.93 -12.17
C LEU A 17 -18.39 -13.37 -13.40
N GLY A 18 -17.90 -12.29 -14.00
CA GLY A 18 -18.44 -11.72 -15.24
C GLY A 18 -18.12 -12.51 -16.50
N TYR A 19 -17.15 -13.44 -16.44
CA TYR A 19 -16.63 -14.22 -17.56
C TYR A 19 -17.04 -15.70 -17.50
N VAL A 20 -17.58 -16.17 -16.37
CA VAL A 20 -18.07 -17.54 -16.20
C VAL A 20 -19.60 -17.61 -16.17
N PRO A 21 -20.23 -18.67 -16.73
CA PRO A 21 -21.68 -18.85 -16.63
C PRO A 21 -22.15 -18.88 -15.17
N PHE A 22 -23.23 -18.17 -14.86
CA PHE A 22 -23.80 -18.01 -13.51
C PHE A 22 -23.90 -19.32 -12.70
N TRP A 23 -24.27 -20.43 -13.35
CA TRP A 23 -24.37 -21.75 -12.70
C TRP A 23 -23.02 -22.30 -12.21
N ARG A 24 -21.92 -22.04 -12.93
CA ARG A 24 -20.57 -22.46 -12.51
C ARG A 24 -20.07 -21.61 -11.34
N SER A 25 -20.36 -20.32 -11.36
CA SER A 25 -20.12 -19.40 -10.25
C SER A 25 -20.88 -19.83 -8.98
N PHE A 26 -22.15 -20.20 -9.13
CA PHE A 26 -22.98 -20.70 -8.04
C PHE A 26 -22.47 -22.02 -7.45
N LEU A 27 -22.00 -22.93 -8.32
CA LEU A 27 -21.38 -24.20 -7.90
C LEU A 27 -19.90 -24.07 -7.48
N ARG A 28 -19.35 -22.85 -7.42
CA ARG A 28 -17.93 -22.57 -7.08
C ARG A 28 -16.94 -23.37 -7.93
N ARG A 29 -17.29 -23.70 -9.18
CA ARG A 29 -16.46 -24.49 -10.10
C ARG A 29 -15.81 -23.57 -11.14
N TYR A 30 -14.65 -23.03 -10.76
CA TYR A 30 -13.80 -22.25 -11.66
C TYR A 30 -12.92 -23.18 -12.53
N PRO A 31 -12.64 -22.81 -13.79
CA PRO A 31 -11.62 -23.46 -14.61
C PRO A 31 -10.27 -23.52 -13.89
N GLN A 32 -9.52 -24.60 -14.09
CA GLN A 32 -8.20 -24.76 -13.45
C GLN A 32 -7.24 -23.61 -13.81
N ALA A 33 -7.28 -23.12 -15.05
CA ALA A 33 -6.46 -21.99 -15.48
C ALA A 33 -6.71 -20.69 -14.67
N ASP A 34 -7.95 -20.41 -14.30
CA ASP A 34 -8.28 -19.24 -13.46
C ASP A 34 -7.78 -19.46 -12.02
N VAL A 35 -7.81 -20.70 -11.52
CA VAL A 35 -7.28 -21.05 -10.19
C VAL A 35 -5.76 -20.91 -10.16
N ASP A 36 -5.06 -21.43 -11.17
CA ASP A 36 -3.61 -21.35 -11.27
C ASP A 36 -3.15 -19.88 -11.36
N LYS A 37 -3.88 -19.07 -12.14
CA LYS A 37 -3.66 -17.63 -12.24
C LYS A 37 -3.90 -16.92 -10.90
N ALA A 38 -5.00 -17.23 -10.21
CA ALA A 38 -5.29 -16.65 -8.91
C ALA A 38 -4.19 -16.96 -7.89
N PHE A 39 -3.63 -18.18 -7.89
CA PHE A 39 -2.46 -18.51 -7.06
C PHE A 39 -1.23 -17.66 -7.41
N ALA A 40 -0.92 -17.51 -8.70
CA ALA A 40 0.20 -16.68 -9.14
C ALA A 40 0.03 -15.20 -8.74
N LEU A 41 -1.20 -14.67 -8.80
CA LEU A 41 -1.51 -13.32 -8.33
C LEU A 41 -1.38 -13.21 -6.80
N LEU A 42 -1.85 -14.21 -6.06
CA LEU A 42 -1.71 -14.24 -4.60
C LEU A 42 -0.24 -14.30 -4.19
N GLU A 43 0.60 -15.04 -4.90
CA GLU A 43 2.04 -15.03 -4.70
C GLU A 43 2.63 -13.64 -4.99
N ARG A 44 2.25 -13.00 -6.11
CA ARG A 44 2.75 -11.67 -6.47
C ARG A 44 2.41 -10.59 -5.44
N VAL A 45 1.24 -10.67 -4.81
CA VAL A 45 0.83 -9.73 -3.75
C VAL A 45 1.28 -10.18 -2.34
N GLY A 46 1.98 -11.31 -2.22
CA GLY A 46 2.51 -11.82 -0.95
C GLY A 46 1.43 -12.38 0.00
N LEU A 47 0.39 -13.00 -0.54
CA LEU A 47 -0.74 -13.59 0.19
C LEU A 47 -0.99 -15.07 -0.13
N ALA A 48 -0.02 -15.77 -0.75
CA ALA A 48 -0.16 -17.19 -1.08
C ALA A 48 -0.54 -18.06 0.14
N GLU A 49 0.11 -17.84 1.29
CA GLU A 49 -0.17 -18.58 2.53
C GLU A 49 -1.52 -18.21 3.18
N HIS A 50 -2.17 -17.16 2.70
CA HIS A 50 -3.44 -16.66 3.22
C HIS A 50 -4.63 -17.07 2.36
N ALA A 51 -4.42 -17.88 1.31
CA ALA A 51 -5.44 -18.25 0.33
C ALA A 51 -6.74 -18.81 0.96
N ASP A 52 -6.61 -19.60 2.03
CA ASP A 52 -7.73 -20.24 2.73
C ASP A 52 -8.29 -19.41 3.91
N LYS A 53 -7.62 -18.31 4.29
CA LYS A 53 -8.12 -17.42 5.36
C LYS A 53 -9.30 -16.61 4.87
N ARG A 54 -10.21 -16.28 5.77
CA ARG A 54 -11.34 -15.39 5.46
C ARG A 54 -10.89 -13.94 5.38
N ALA A 55 -11.60 -13.15 4.58
CA ALA A 55 -11.25 -11.76 4.36
C ALA A 55 -11.39 -10.87 5.62
N ASP A 56 -12.25 -11.24 6.58
CA ASP A 56 -12.39 -10.57 7.87
C ASP A 56 -11.23 -10.84 8.85
N GLU A 57 -10.45 -11.90 8.63
CA GLU A 57 -9.27 -12.25 9.43
C GLU A 57 -7.99 -11.50 9.00
N LEU A 58 -8.06 -10.73 7.91
CA LEU A 58 -6.93 -10.02 7.34
C LEU A 58 -6.77 -8.61 7.92
N SER A 59 -5.55 -8.08 7.91
CA SER A 59 -5.31 -6.66 8.17
C SER A 59 -5.86 -5.77 7.03
N GLY A 60 -6.02 -4.46 7.28
CA GLY A 60 -6.48 -3.52 6.25
C GLY A 60 -5.63 -3.57 4.97
N GLY A 61 -4.30 -3.52 5.12
CA GLY A 61 -3.38 -3.60 3.97
C GLY A 61 -3.44 -4.95 3.25
N GLN A 62 -3.63 -6.06 3.97
CA GLN A 62 -3.83 -7.36 3.35
C GLN A 62 -5.13 -7.40 2.54
N ARG A 63 -6.24 -6.85 3.06
CA ARG A 63 -7.50 -6.71 2.30
C ARG A 63 -7.30 -5.88 1.03
N GLN A 64 -6.53 -4.79 1.10
CA GLN A 64 -6.19 -3.97 -0.07
C GLN A 64 -5.52 -4.81 -1.17
N ARG A 65 -4.53 -5.64 -0.79
CA ARG A 65 -3.79 -6.52 -1.70
C ARG A 65 -4.68 -7.60 -2.32
N VAL A 66 -5.63 -8.17 -1.57
CA VAL A 66 -6.65 -9.07 -2.13
C VAL A 66 -7.51 -8.34 -3.15
N GLY A 67 -7.89 -7.09 -2.89
CA GLY A 67 -8.63 -6.25 -3.83
C GLY A 67 -7.86 -6.03 -5.13
N ILE A 68 -6.56 -5.73 -5.05
CA ILE A 68 -5.68 -5.58 -6.21
C ILE A 68 -5.59 -6.90 -7.00
N ALA A 69 -5.33 -8.03 -6.33
CA ALA A 69 -5.30 -9.33 -6.98
C ALA A 69 -6.63 -9.66 -7.68
N ARG A 70 -7.76 -9.39 -7.03
CA ARG A 70 -9.10 -9.56 -7.62
C ARG A 70 -9.31 -8.71 -8.87
N ALA A 71 -8.83 -7.47 -8.89
CA ALA A 71 -8.93 -6.61 -10.06
C ALA A 71 -8.06 -7.13 -11.22
N LEU A 72 -6.82 -7.54 -10.93
CA LEU A 72 -5.90 -8.11 -11.92
C LEU A 72 -6.34 -9.46 -12.47
N GLU A 73 -7.10 -10.22 -11.68
CA GLU A 73 -7.69 -11.49 -12.10
C GLU A 73 -8.62 -11.32 -13.32
N GLN A 74 -9.14 -10.11 -13.56
CA GLN A 74 -9.98 -9.80 -14.71
C GLN A 74 -9.22 -9.63 -16.03
N ASP A 75 -7.88 -9.62 -16.02
CA ASP A 75 -7.04 -9.19 -17.15
C ASP A 75 -7.46 -7.83 -17.72
N PRO A 76 -7.47 -6.77 -16.88
CA PRO A 76 -7.90 -5.45 -17.34
C PRO A 76 -6.89 -4.85 -18.32
N GLU A 77 -7.39 -4.08 -19.28
CA GLU A 77 -6.57 -3.20 -20.14
C GLU A 77 -6.25 -1.85 -19.48
N LEU A 78 -7.00 -1.48 -18.44
CA LEU A 78 -6.84 -0.26 -17.65
C LEU A 78 -7.22 -0.52 -16.20
N LEU A 79 -6.34 -0.15 -15.26
CA LEU A 79 -6.59 -0.29 -13.83
C LEU A 79 -7.08 1.02 -13.23
N LEU A 80 -8.33 1.05 -12.77
CA LEU A 80 -8.88 2.19 -12.03
C LEU A 80 -8.81 1.91 -10.54
N ILE A 81 -8.19 2.80 -9.78
CA ILE A 81 -7.96 2.62 -8.36
C ILE A 81 -8.46 3.85 -7.62
N ASP A 82 -9.51 3.65 -6.84
CA ASP A 82 -10.06 4.70 -5.98
C ASP A 82 -9.47 4.55 -4.57
N GLU A 83 -8.70 5.55 -4.14
CA GLU A 83 -8.07 5.66 -2.82
C GLU A 83 -7.40 4.37 -2.31
N PRO A 84 -6.29 3.91 -2.93
CA PRO A 84 -5.61 2.67 -2.55
C PRO A 84 -4.98 2.66 -1.16
N THR A 85 -4.97 3.80 -0.48
CA THR A 85 -4.24 4.01 0.77
C THR A 85 -5.14 4.50 1.89
N ALA A 86 -6.46 4.56 1.67
CA ALA A 86 -7.42 4.98 2.68
C ALA A 86 -7.34 4.10 3.93
N SER A 87 -7.25 4.74 5.10
CA SER A 87 -7.21 4.07 6.40
C SER A 87 -6.01 3.12 6.62
N LEU A 88 -4.95 3.26 5.83
CA LEU A 88 -3.69 2.54 6.01
C LEU A 88 -2.62 3.44 6.64
N ASP A 89 -1.73 2.83 7.42
CA ASP A 89 -0.57 3.54 7.95
C ASP A 89 0.39 3.96 6.80
N PRO A 90 1.18 5.05 6.96
CA PRO A 90 2.04 5.57 5.90
C PRO A 90 3.06 4.57 5.33
N LYS A 91 3.49 3.60 6.13
CA LYS A 91 4.42 2.56 5.67
C LYS A 91 3.70 1.57 4.77
N THR A 92 2.53 1.09 5.16
CA THR A 92 1.71 0.17 4.35
C THR A 92 1.24 0.85 3.06
N SER A 93 0.83 2.12 3.10
CA SER A 93 0.42 2.90 1.93
C SER A 93 1.51 2.94 0.85
N ARG A 94 2.78 3.22 1.24
CA ARG A 94 3.92 3.17 0.33
C ARG A 94 4.15 1.78 -0.26
N GLN A 95 3.99 0.72 0.54
CA GLN A 95 4.13 -0.65 0.04
C GLN A 95 3.06 -0.98 -1.01
N ILE A 96 1.81 -0.55 -0.81
CA ILE A 96 0.72 -0.75 -1.76
C ILE A 96 0.99 0.00 -3.06
N MET A 97 1.35 1.29 -2.98
CA MET A 97 1.68 2.09 -4.16
C MET A 97 2.83 1.50 -4.96
N ARG A 98 3.88 1.02 -4.27
CA ARG A 98 5.01 0.34 -4.91
C ARG A 98 4.57 -0.94 -5.63
N LEU A 99 3.75 -1.77 -4.97
CA LEU A 99 3.21 -2.99 -5.56
C LEU A 99 2.40 -2.70 -6.83
N ILE A 100 1.50 -1.70 -6.78
CA ILE A 100 0.70 -1.28 -7.94
C ILE A 100 1.62 -0.87 -9.08
N ARG A 101 2.60 -0.01 -8.80
CA ARG A 101 3.57 0.48 -9.81
C ARG A 101 4.34 -0.67 -10.46
N GLU A 102 4.93 -1.56 -9.66
CA GLU A 102 5.68 -2.71 -10.17
C GLU A 102 4.82 -3.58 -11.10
N ILE A 103 3.57 -3.87 -10.70
CA ILE A 103 2.64 -4.67 -11.52
C ILE A 103 2.28 -3.96 -12.82
N CYS A 104 2.05 -2.64 -12.78
CA CYS A 104 1.70 -1.86 -13.97
C CYS A 104 2.87 -1.83 -14.96
N GLU A 105 4.10 -1.65 -14.48
CA GLU A 105 5.32 -1.69 -15.29
C GLU A 105 5.56 -3.07 -15.91
N GLU A 106 5.47 -4.14 -15.11
CA GLU A 106 5.66 -5.53 -15.58
C GLU A 106 4.68 -5.93 -16.68
N ARG A 107 3.43 -5.44 -16.59
CA ARG A 107 2.34 -5.83 -17.49
C ARG A 107 2.05 -4.82 -18.60
N SER A 108 2.77 -3.69 -18.63
CA SER A 108 2.42 -2.54 -19.48
C SER A 108 0.95 -2.13 -19.33
N LEU A 109 0.45 -2.19 -18.08
CA LEU A 109 -0.94 -1.92 -17.73
C LEU A 109 -1.07 -0.45 -17.28
N PRO A 110 -1.75 0.42 -18.04
CA PRO A 110 -2.02 1.77 -17.58
C PRO A 110 -2.90 1.75 -16.33
N ALA A 111 -2.66 2.68 -15.42
CA ALA A 111 -3.45 2.86 -14.22
C ALA A 111 -3.85 4.33 -14.01
N VAL A 112 -5.08 4.54 -13.57
CA VAL A 112 -5.56 5.84 -13.06
C VAL A 112 -5.86 5.66 -11.59
N ILE A 113 -5.22 6.48 -10.76
CA ILE A 113 -5.29 6.37 -9.31
C ILE A 113 -5.82 7.70 -8.76
N ASN A 114 -6.90 7.63 -8.00
CA ASN A 114 -7.35 8.74 -7.17
C ASN A 114 -6.54 8.73 -5.85
N ILE A 115 -5.77 9.79 -5.60
CA ILE A 115 -4.90 9.92 -4.43
C ILE A 115 -5.10 11.31 -3.83
N HIS A 116 -5.34 11.38 -2.52
CA HIS A 116 -5.40 12.64 -1.77
C HIS A 116 -4.04 13.03 -1.16
N ASP A 117 -3.11 12.08 -1.03
CA ASP A 117 -1.75 12.29 -0.53
C ASP A 117 -0.78 12.72 -1.66
N VAL A 118 -0.39 13.99 -1.61
CA VAL A 118 0.52 14.63 -2.58
C VAL A 118 1.91 13.99 -2.59
N LEU A 119 2.43 13.57 -1.43
CA LEU A 119 3.76 12.97 -1.32
C LEU A 119 3.79 11.61 -2.02
N LEU A 120 2.76 10.79 -1.79
CA LEU A 120 2.63 9.51 -2.50
C LEU A 120 2.47 9.69 -4.00
N ALA A 121 1.66 10.65 -4.44
CA ALA A 121 1.53 10.97 -5.86
C ALA A 121 2.89 11.35 -6.46
N ARG A 122 3.64 12.25 -5.82
CA ARG A 122 4.95 12.67 -6.31
C ARG A 122 5.97 11.54 -6.44
N MET A 123 5.89 10.52 -5.59
CA MET A 123 6.84 9.42 -5.56
C MET A 123 6.56 8.29 -6.55
N PHE A 124 5.29 8.05 -6.89
CA PHE A 124 4.88 6.79 -7.54
C PHE A 124 4.14 6.95 -8.86
N VAL A 125 3.71 8.16 -9.26
CA VAL A 125 3.00 8.37 -10.54
C VAL A 125 3.85 9.16 -11.53
N ASP A 126 3.64 8.93 -12.82
CA ASP A 126 4.38 9.63 -13.88
C ASP A 126 3.73 10.97 -14.30
N ARG A 127 2.42 11.11 -14.07
CA ARG A 127 1.60 12.28 -14.43
C ARG A 127 0.55 12.52 -13.35
N ILE A 128 0.36 13.78 -12.98
CA ILE A 128 -0.62 14.22 -11.98
C ILE A 128 -1.62 15.16 -12.66
N ILE A 129 -2.91 14.96 -12.36
CA ILE A 129 -4.00 15.82 -12.79
C ILE A 129 -4.65 16.39 -11.52
N GLY A 130 -4.51 17.71 -11.34
CA GLY A 130 -5.12 18.44 -10.24
C GLY A 130 -6.49 18.98 -10.64
N LEU A 131 -7.50 18.71 -9.81
CA LEU A 131 -8.89 19.12 -10.04
C LEU A 131 -9.36 20.05 -8.93
N THR A 132 -10.05 21.13 -9.29
CA THR A 132 -10.71 22.05 -8.35
C THR A 132 -12.08 22.40 -8.90
N ALA A 133 -13.14 22.23 -8.09
CA ALA A 133 -14.52 22.51 -8.49
C ALA A 133 -14.97 21.88 -9.83
N GLY A 134 -14.40 20.72 -10.18
CA GLY A 134 -14.68 20.00 -11.43
C GLY A 134 -13.87 20.48 -12.65
N GLU A 135 -12.96 21.44 -12.48
CA GLU A 135 -12.06 21.92 -13.53
C GLU A 135 -10.63 21.43 -13.32
N VAL A 136 -9.93 21.14 -14.42
CA VAL A 136 -8.50 20.79 -14.39
C VAL A 136 -7.69 22.06 -14.20
N VAL A 137 -7.03 22.16 -13.05
CA VAL A 137 -6.15 23.30 -12.70
C VAL A 137 -4.67 22.98 -12.88
N PHE A 138 -4.32 21.70 -12.94
CA PHE A 138 -2.96 21.21 -13.19
C PHE A 138 -2.99 19.92 -13.98
N ASP A 139 -2.06 19.77 -14.92
CA ASP A 139 -1.86 18.57 -15.71
C ASP A 139 -0.39 18.52 -16.14
N GLY A 140 0.39 17.65 -15.50
CA GLY A 140 1.83 17.62 -15.75
C GLY A 140 2.57 16.53 -14.96
N PRO A 141 3.90 16.45 -15.13
CA PRO A 141 4.73 15.54 -14.36
C PRO A 141 4.81 15.98 -12.89
N PRO A 142 5.09 15.06 -11.95
CA PRO A 142 5.26 15.36 -10.53
C PRO A 142 6.24 16.48 -10.19
N ALA A 143 7.29 16.64 -11.01
CA ALA A 143 8.34 17.64 -10.80
C ALA A 143 7.84 19.09 -11.00
N GLU A 144 6.74 19.28 -11.73
CA GLU A 144 6.13 20.59 -11.99
C GLU A 144 5.04 20.95 -10.97
N LEU A 145 4.70 20.02 -10.07
CA LEU A 145 3.76 20.29 -8.99
C LEU A 145 4.49 21.13 -7.94
N ASP A 146 4.28 22.44 -7.90
CA ASP A 146 4.87 23.36 -6.91
C ASP A 146 3.86 23.80 -5.83
N ASP A 147 4.33 24.54 -4.83
CA ASP A 147 3.47 25.01 -3.73
C ASP A 147 2.37 25.98 -4.19
N ALA A 148 2.60 26.72 -5.29
CA ALA A 148 1.62 27.62 -5.85
C ALA A 148 0.46 26.85 -6.51
N VAL A 149 0.77 25.77 -7.23
CA VAL A 149 -0.21 24.84 -7.80
C VAL A 149 -0.97 24.13 -6.68
N LEU A 150 -0.29 23.67 -5.63
CA LEU A 150 -0.94 23.01 -4.49
C LEU A 150 -1.88 23.95 -3.75
N THR A 151 -1.48 25.20 -3.55
CA THR A 151 -2.33 26.27 -2.99
C THR A 151 -3.56 26.53 -3.88
N ARG A 152 -3.43 26.40 -5.20
CA ARG A 152 -4.57 26.53 -6.13
C ARG A 152 -5.50 25.32 -6.08
N ILE A 153 -4.97 24.11 -5.87
CA ILE A 153 -5.76 22.87 -5.80
C ILE A 153 -6.54 22.79 -4.49
N TYR A 154 -5.87 22.99 -3.36
CA TYR A 154 -6.41 22.79 -2.00
C TYR A 154 -6.85 24.07 -1.30
N GLY A 155 -6.38 25.24 -1.73
CA GLY A 155 -6.55 26.50 -0.99
C GLY A 155 -5.40 26.77 -0.02
N ALA A 156 -5.21 28.05 0.33
CA ALA A 156 -4.07 28.50 1.12
C ALA A 156 -4.12 28.05 2.60
N GLU A 157 -5.30 27.95 3.19
CA GLU A 157 -5.47 27.53 4.58
C GLU A 157 -5.24 26.02 4.74
N ASP A 158 -5.80 25.20 3.85
CA ASP A 158 -5.71 23.75 3.90
C ASP A 158 -4.29 23.23 3.62
N TRP A 159 -3.57 23.81 2.64
CA TRP A 159 -2.19 23.42 2.34
C TRP A 159 -1.23 23.77 3.48
N THR A 160 -1.41 24.93 4.12
CA THR A 160 -0.58 25.36 5.26
C THR A 160 -0.80 24.43 6.46
N ALA A 161 -2.04 24.04 6.74
CA ALA A 161 -2.35 23.09 7.81
C ALA A 161 -1.71 21.70 7.55
N MET A 162 -1.72 21.24 6.30
CA MET A 162 -1.10 19.97 5.91
C MET A 162 0.44 19.98 6.06
N GLN A 163 1.09 21.11 5.78
CA GLN A 163 2.53 21.27 6.03
C GLN A 163 2.88 21.23 7.51
N THR A 164 2.08 21.87 8.36
CA THR A 164 2.29 21.86 9.82
C THR A 164 2.15 20.44 10.37
N ALA A 165 1.09 19.71 9.99
CA ALA A 165 0.90 18.32 10.41
C ALA A 165 2.04 17.40 9.94
N ALA A 166 2.51 17.57 8.70
CA ALA A 166 3.63 16.78 8.18
C ALA A 166 4.97 17.08 8.88
N ALA A 167 5.16 18.31 9.37
CA ALA A 167 6.33 18.68 10.16
C ALA A 167 6.27 18.09 11.57
N GLU A 168 5.10 18.12 12.21
CA GLU A 168 4.87 17.49 13.53
C GLU A 168 5.10 15.96 13.48
N ASP A 169 4.57 15.28 12.45
CA ASP A 169 4.79 13.83 12.24
C ASP A 169 6.27 13.48 12.02
N ALA A 170 7.04 14.38 11.39
CA ALA A 170 8.47 14.19 11.17
C ALA A 170 9.28 14.40 12.46
N GLU A 171 8.92 15.40 13.26
CA GLU A 171 9.51 15.65 14.58
C GLU A 171 9.23 14.49 15.55
N ASP A 172 8.00 13.98 15.60
CA ASP A 172 7.63 12.82 16.43
C ASP A 172 8.37 11.54 16.02
N ALA A 173 8.61 11.34 14.71
CA ALA A 173 9.37 10.21 14.20
C ALA A 173 10.87 10.31 14.54
N GLU A 174 11.44 11.51 14.50
CA GLU A 174 12.83 11.77 14.91
C GLU A 174 13.01 11.61 16.43
N ASP A 175 12.07 12.10 17.24
CA ASP A 175 12.09 11.96 18.69
C ASP A 175 11.92 10.50 19.15
N ALA A 176 11.04 9.73 18.49
CA ALA A 176 10.91 8.29 18.73
C ALA A 176 12.20 7.53 18.38
N ALA A 177 12.89 7.91 17.30
CA ALA A 177 14.18 7.34 16.91
C ALA A 177 15.31 7.73 17.88
N ALA A 178 15.32 8.97 18.37
CA ALA A 178 16.29 9.46 19.36
C ALA A 178 16.09 8.80 20.74
N ALA A 179 14.84 8.58 21.17
CA ALA A 179 14.51 7.89 22.41
C ALA A 179 14.95 6.43 22.42
N HIS A 180 14.91 5.73 21.27
CA HIS A 180 15.41 4.37 21.12
C HIS A 180 16.94 4.28 20.96
N GLY A 181 17.62 5.33 20.52
CA GLY A 181 19.09 5.41 20.49
C GLY A 181 19.74 5.64 21.86
N GLY A 182 18.99 6.21 22.82
CA GLY A 182 19.50 6.55 24.16
C GLY A 182 19.68 5.37 25.12
N HIS A 183 18.98 4.25 24.92
CA HIS A 183 19.05 3.10 25.84
C HIS A 183 20.23 2.16 25.59
N VAL A 184 20.90 2.23 24.43
CA VAL A 184 22.05 1.35 24.13
C VAL A 184 23.39 1.93 24.62
N ARG A 185 23.48 3.24 24.89
CA ARG A 185 24.75 3.87 25.34
C ARG A 185 24.99 3.88 26.85
N ARG A 186 24.00 3.55 27.69
CA ARG A 186 24.19 3.48 29.15
C ARG A 186 24.48 2.08 29.71
N ALA A 187 24.45 1.04 28.87
CA ALA A 187 24.74 -0.34 29.26
C ALA A 187 26.15 -0.83 28.85
N ALA A 188 27.05 0.08 28.44
CA ALA A 188 28.42 -0.25 28.03
C ALA A 188 29.51 0.24 29.00
N GLU A 189 29.15 0.68 30.21
CA GLU A 189 30.09 0.99 31.29
C GLU A 189 29.65 0.29 32.57
N GLY A 190 30.09 -0.95 32.74
CA GLY A 190 29.92 -1.68 34.00
C GLY A 190 29.77 -3.17 33.79
N GLU A 191 30.90 -3.87 33.75
CA GLU A 191 31.15 -5.20 34.33
C GLU A 191 32.24 -5.92 33.52
N ARG A 192 33.50 -5.83 34.00
CA ARG A 192 34.58 -6.76 33.62
C ARG A 192 34.57 -7.90 34.64
N PRO A 193 34.31 -9.17 34.24
CA PRO A 193 34.47 -10.31 35.13
C PRO A 193 35.94 -10.78 35.13
N GLU A 194 36.56 -10.57 36.28
CA GLU A 194 37.60 -11.36 36.94
C GLU A 194 38.36 -12.43 36.12
N GLU A 195 39.60 -12.09 35.75
CA GLU A 195 40.67 -13.08 35.59
C GLU A 195 41.16 -13.54 36.97
N ARG A 196 40.73 -14.74 37.36
CA ARG A 196 41.48 -15.57 38.32
C ARG A 196 42.78 -16.01 37.66
N LEU A 197 43.93 -15.73 38.31
CA LEU A 197 44.94 -16.73 38.67
C LEU A 197 46.16 -16.10 39.39
N ALA A 198 46.69 -16.89 40.33
CA ALA A 198 47.87 -16.70 41.20
C ALA A 198 47.66 -15.75 42.41
N GLY A 199 47.77 -16.17 43.67
CA GLY A 199 48.46 -17.33 44.26
C GLY A 199 49.48 -16.81 45.28
N LEU A 200 49.22 -17.08 46.57
CA LEU A 200 50.19 -17.19 47.68
C LEU A 200 51.53 -16.42 47.56
N ALA A 201 51.64 -15.33 48.32
CA ALA A 201 52.78 -15.00 49.20
C ALA A 201 52.40 -13.82 50.11
#